data_AF-A0AAN6G135-F1
#
_entry.id   AF-A0AAN6G135-F1
#
_cell.length_a   1.000
_cell.length_b   1.000
_cell.length_c   1.000
_cell.angle_alpha   90.00
_cell.angle_beta   90.00
_cell.angle_gamma   90.00
#
_symmetry.space_group_name_H-M   'P 1'
#
loop_
_entity.id
_entity.type
_entity.pdbx_description
1 polymer ?
#
loop_
_entity_poly.entity_id
_entity_poly.type
_entity_poly.pdbx_seq_one_letter_code
_entity_poly.pdbx_strand_id
1 'polypeptide(L)'
;MAEITSAHPTSGGPYFWAAMLSPNNELAAFFSWTTGWVNFVGQFAVTTGITFGCANLIATLATVKSTFVPTPGKILGIHAALLISQGLVNTFGVHILRYLNNSSITFHSLGVFAFATAIVAKAPTHQSAKFVFATF
;
A
#
# COMPACT_ATOMS: atom_id res chain seq x y z
N MET A 1 -3.03 -12.79 10.99
CA MET A 1 -2.17 -13.17 9.84
C MET A 1 -0.93 -13.91 10.27
N ALA A 2 -0.09 -13.38 11.17
CA ALA A 2 1.15 -14.04 11.62
C ALA A 2 0.95 -15.49 12.14
N GLU A 3 -0.11 -15.76 12.89
CA GLU A 3 -0.46 -17.10 13.39
C GLU A 3 -0.87 -18.05 12.24
N ILE A 4 -1.75 -17.61 11.35
CA ILE A 4 -2.20 -18.41 10.20
C ILE A 4 -1.03 -18.67 9.22
N THR A 5 -0.18 -17.69 8.96
CA THR A 5 0.97 -17.83 8.05
C THR A 5 2.07 -18.72 8.63
N SER A 6 2.19 -18.81 9.96
CA SER A 6 3.14 -19.72 10.61
C SER A 6 2.57 -21.15 10.70
N ALA A 7 1.26 -21.31 10.92
CA ALA A 7 0.62 -22.62 10.94
C ALA A 7 0.44 -23.22 9.53
N HIS A 8 0.15 -22.40 8.51
CA HIS A 8 -0.19 -22.83 7.15
C HIS A 8 0.58 -22.03 6.08
N PRO A 9 1.89 -22.31 5.90
CA PRO A 9 2.72 -21.65 4.89
C PRO A 9 2.40 -22.21 3.48
N THR A 10 1.25 -21.83 2.94
CA THR A 10 0.82 -22.21 1.59
C THR A 10 0.90 -21.02 0.64
N SER A 11 1.25 -21.27 -0.62
CA SER A 11 1.31 -20.25 -1.67
C SER A 11 -0.07 -19.77 -2.14
N GLY A 12 -1.15 -20.37 -1.65
CA GLY A 12 -2.53 -20.09 -2.06
C GLY A 12 -3.15 -18.83 -1.44
N GLY A 13 -2.44 -18.15 -0.53
CA GLY A 13 -2.89 -16.86 0.01
C GLY A 13 -4.25 -16.88 0.72
N PRO A 14 -4.94 -15.73 0.84
CA PRO A 14 -6.07 -15.58 1.73
C PRO A 14 -7.32 -16.37 1.34
N TYR A 15 -7.56 -16.62 0.05
CA TYR A 15 -8.69 -17.44 -0.38
C TYR A 15 -8.48 -18.92 -0.03
N PHE A 16 -7.24 -19.41 -0.13
CA PHE A 16 -6.89 -20.77 0.28
C PHE A 16 -7.02 -20.94 1.80
N TRP A 17 -6.56 -19.96 2.57
CA TRP A 17 -6.76 -19.96 4.02
C TRP A 17 -8.25 -19.91 4.39
N ALA A 18 -9.06 -19.16 3.65
CA ALA A 18 -10.51 -19.12 3.86
C ALA A 18 -11.19 -20.48 3.61
N ALA A 19 -10.76 -21.24 2.59
CA ALA A 19 -11.22 -22.61 2.40
C ALA A 19 -10.78 -23.53 3.55
N MET A 20 -9.51 -23.44 3.96
CA MET A 20 -8.93 -24.33 4.96
C MET A 20 -9.48 -24.12 6.37
N LEU A 21 -9.82 -22.87 6.71
CA LEU A 21 -10.42 -22.50 8.00
C LEU A 21 -11.95 -22.56 7.98
N SER A 22 -12.55 -23.04 6.88
CA SER A 22 -14.00 -23.17 6.77
C SER A 22 -14.52 -24.16 7.82
N PRO A 23 -15.65 -23.86 8.50
CA PRO A 23 -16.22 -24.75 9.51
C PRO A 23 -16.69 -26.10 8.96
N ASN A 24 -16.95 -26.19 7.65
CA ASN A 24 -17.25 -27.43 6.96
C ASN A 24 -16.78 -27.40 5.49
N ASN A 25 -16.65 -28.58 4.88
CA ASN A 25 -16.19 -28.71 3.49
C ASN A 25 -17.19 -28.17 2.46
N GLU A 26 -18.48 -28.14 2.80
CA GLU A 26 -19.54 -27.64 1.91
C GLU A 26 -19.45 -26.11 1.71
N LEU A 27 -19.07 -25.37 2.76
CA LEU A 27 -18.91 -23.92 2.72
C LEU A 27 -17.50 -23.47 2.28
N ALA A 28 -16.53 -24.39 2.22
CA ALA A 28 -15.14 -24.06 1.89
C ALA A 28 -15.01 -23.40 0.52
N ALA A 29 -15.75 -23.89 -0.48
CA ALA A 29 -15.79 -23.29 -1.81
C ALA A 29 -16.40 -21.89 -1.79
N PHE A 30 -17.47 -21.67 -1.02
CA PHE A 30 -18.14 -20.39 -0.90
C PHE A 30 -17.26 -19.31 -0.24
N PHE A 31 -16.59 -19.65 0.86
CA PHE A 31 -15.68 -18.72 1.55
C PHE A 31 -14.47 -18.39 0.68
N SER A 32 -13.84 -19.38 0.06
CA SER A 32 -12.73 -19.16 -0.87
C SER A 32 -13.13 -18.26 -2.04
N TRP A 33 -14.29 -18.52 -2.67
CA TRP A 33 -14.81 -17.71 -3.77
C TRP A 33 -15.04 -16.27 -3.34
N THR A 34 -15.73 -16.06 -2.22
CA THR A 34 -16.03 -14.73 -1.69
C THR A 34 -14.74 -13.96 -1.36
N THR A 35 -13.80 -14.59 -0.66
CA THR A 35 -12.52 -13.98 -0.32
C THR A 35 -11.70 -13.67 -1.58
N GLY A 36 -11.69 -14.56 -2.56
CA GLY A 36 -11.02 -14.35 -3.85
C GLY A 36 -11.55 -13.12 -4.58
N TRP A 37 -12.87 -12.99 -4.70
CA TRP A 37 -13.48 -11.83 -5.37
C TRP A 37 -13.27 -10.53 -4.63
N VAL A 38 -13.45 -10.52 -3.31
CA VAL A 38 -13.21 -9.32 -2.50
C VAL A 38 -11.74 -8.91 -2.58
N ASN A 39 -10.82 -9.87 -2.55
CA ASN A 39 -9.39 -9.59 -2.72
C ASN A 39 -9.09 -9.01 -4.10
N PHE A 40 -9.62 -9.63 -5.17
CA PHE A 40 -9.43 -9.16 -6.54
C PHE A 40 -9.95 -7.74 -6.75
N VAL A 41 -11.21 -7.46 -6.37
CA VAL A 41 -11.79 -6.12 -6.48
C VAL A 41 -11.04 -5.12 -5.61
N GLY A 42 -10.63 -5.52 -4.40
CA GLY A 42 -9.79 -4.72 -3.51
C GLY A 42 -8.48 -4.32 -4.17
N GLN A 43 -7.83 -5.22 -4.90
CA GLN A 43 -6.58 -4.91 -5.60
C GLN A 43 -6.77 -3.88 -6.74
N PHE A 44 -7.88 -3.94 -7.49
CA PHE A 44 -8.19 -2.89 -8.47
C PHE A 44 -8.44 -1.55 -7.79
N ALA A 45 -9.27 -1.54 -6.74
CA ALA A 45 -9.64 -0.33 -6.00
C ALA A 45 -8.41 0.34 -5.35
N VAL A 46 -7.52 -0.45 -4.74
CA VAL A 46 -6.32 0.09 -4.08
C VAL A 46 -5.32 0.62 -5.10
N THR A 47 -5.12 -0.10 -6.21
CA THR A 47 -4.17 0.31 -7.26
C THR A 47 -4.60 1.62 -7.91
N THR A 48 -5.88 1.74 -8.28
CA THR A 48 -6.41 2.99 -8.84
C THR A 48 -6.38 4.12 -7.82
N GLY A 49 -6.79 3.87 -6.57
CA GLY A 49 -6.82 4.89 -5.52
C GLY A 49 -5.44 5.47 -5.21
N ILE A 50 -4.44 4.61 -5.00
CA ILE A 50 -3.05 5.06 -4.72
C ILE A 50 -2.49 5.82 -5.93
N THR A 51 -2.70 5.30 -7.14
CA THR A 51 -2.18 5.94 -8.36
C THR A 51 -2.88 7.28 -8.64
N PHE A 52 -4.15 7.42 -8.31
CA PHE A 52 -4.86 8.69 -8.40
C PHE A 52 -4.34 9.71 -7.38
N GLY A 53 -4.07 9.28 -6.14
CA GLY A 53 -3.40 10.12 -5.14
C GLY A 53 -2.04 10.60 -5.62
N CYS A 54 -1.23 9.70 -6.19
CA CYS A 54 0.07 10.05 -6.78
C CYS A 54 -0.07 11.06 -7.95
N ALA A 55 -1.03 10.85 -8.85
CA ALA A 55 -1.28 11.77 -9.95
C ALA A 55 -1.64 13.19 -9.46
N ASN A 56 -2.42 13.30 -8.39
CA ASN A 56 -2.73 14.58 -7.76
C ASN A 56 -1.47 15.24 -7.17
N LEU A 57 -0.63 14.48 -6.44
CA LEU A 57 0.63 15.01 -5.90
C LEU A 57 1.58 15.52 -6.99
N ILE A 58 1.71 14.78 -8.10
CA ILE A 58 2.51 15.21 -9.26
C ILE A 58 1.93 16.48 -9.87
N ALA A 59 0.61 16.52 -10.07
CA ALA A 59 -0.07 17.68 -10.64
C ALA A 59 0.08 18.92 -9.75
N THR A 60 0.02 18.76 -8.43
CA THR A 60 0.29 19.83 -7.45
C THR A 60 1.76 20.25 -7.47
N LEU A 61 2.70 19.31 -7.51
CA LEU A 61 4.12 19.64 -7.57
C LEU A 61 4.45 20.45 -8.84
N ALA A 62 3.80 20.13 -9.95
CA ALA A 62 3.96 20.85 -11.20
C ALA A 62 3.51 22.32 -11.11
N THR A 63 2.67 22.73 -10.15
CA THR A 63 2.24 24.13 -10.01
C THR A 63 3.25 25.01 -9.26
N VAL A 64 4.14 24.41 -8.46
CA VAL A 64 5.00 25.14 -7.51
C VAL A 64 5.97 26.11 -8.21
N LYS A 65 6.34 25.85 -9.47
CA LYS A 65 7.25 26.70 -10.26
C LYS A 65 6.88 26.82 -11.74
N SER A 66 5.64 26.50 -12.11
CA SER A 66 5.18 26.54 -13.51
C SER A 66 3.80 27.14 -13.64
N THR A 67 3.43 27.57 -14.85
CA THR A 67 2.07 28.00 -15.22
C THR A 67 1.12 26.81 -15.43
N PHE A 68 1.50 25.63 -14.96
CA PHE A 68 0.70 24.42 -15.08
C PHE A 68 -0.60 24.55 -14.28
N VAL A 69 -1.73 24.49 -14.98
CA VAL A 69 -3.06 24.41 -14.36
C VAL A 69 -3.50 22.95 -14.31
N PRO A 70 -3.66 22.35 -13.11
CA PRO A 70 -4.12 20.97 -12.93
C PRO A 70 -5.63 20.89 -13.21
N THR A 71 -5.99 20.54 -14.44
CA THR A 71 -7.39 20.26 -14.82
C THR A 71 -7.70 18.78 -14.64
N PRO A 72 -8.97 18.38 -14.46
CA PRO A 72 -9.35 16.97 -14.31
C PRO A 72 -8.83 16.10 -15.46
N GLY A 73 -8.90 16.58 -16.70
CA GLY A 73 -8.37 15.85 -17.87
C GLY A 73 -6.86 15.65 -17.82
N LYS A 74 -6.08 16.63 -17.33
CA LYS A 74 -4.63 16.48 -17.18
C LYS A 74 -4.27 15.52 -16.05
N ILE A 75 -5.00 15.57 -14.93
CA ILE A 75 -4.81 14.63 -13.81
C ILE A 75 -5.11 13.21 -14.28
N LEU A 76 -6.21 13.00 -15.03
CA LEU A 76 -6.53 11.71 -15.64
C LEU A 76 -5.45 11.26 -16.64
N GLY A 77 -4.88 12.18 -17.42
CA GLY A 77 -3.75 11.87 -18.31
C GLY A 77 -2.51 11.40 -17.56
N ILE A 78 -2.13 12.08 -16.47
CA ILE A 78 -1.02 11.67 -15.59
C ILE A 78 -1.33 10.31 -14.96
N HIS A 79 -2.55 10.12 -14.45
CA HIS A 79 -3.00 8.87 -13.85
C HIS A 79 -2.92 7.69 -14.83
N ALA A 80 -3.41 7.87 -16.07
CA ALA A 80 -3.33 6.85 -17.11
C ALA A 80 -1.88 6.52 -17.48
N ALA A 81 -1.01 7.53 -17.62
CA ALA A 81 0.40 7.33 -17.89
C ALA A 81 1.11 6.54 -16.78
N LEU A 82 0.78 6.82 -15.52
CA LEU A 82 1.30 6.08 -14.37
C LEU A 82 0.84 4.61 -14.41
N LEU A 83 -0.46 4.34 -14.65
CA LEU A 83 -0.98 2.97 -14.72
C LEU A 83 -0.33 2.17 -15.85
N ILE A 84 -0.16 2.76 -17.03
CA ILE A 84 0.51 2.11 -18.16
C ILE A 84 1.97 1.81 -17.79
N SER A 85 2.70 2.79 -17.22
CA SER A 85 4.08 2.60 -16.80
C SER A 85 4.23 1.46 -15.78
N GLN A 86 3.37 1.44 -14.76
CA GLN A 86 3.34 0.39 -13.74
C GLN A 86 3.01 -0.97 -14.35
N GLY A 87 2.03 -1.05 -15.25
CA GLY A 87 1.66 -2.28 -15.95
C GLY A 87 2.80 -2.84 -16.81
N LEU A 88 3.53 -1.98 -17.53
CA LEU A 88 4.72 -2.38 -18.29
C LEU A 88 5.82 -2.91 -17.37
N VAL A 89 6.09 -2.22 -16.26
CA VAL A 89 7.10 -2.65 -15.27
C VAL A 89 6.70 -3.98 -14.62
N ASN A 90 5.42 -4.18 -14.30
CA ASN A 90 4.92 -5.43 -13.74
C ASN A 90 5.00 -6.60 -14.74
N THR A 91 4.79 -6.33 -16.03
CA THR A 91 4.78 -7.36 -17.09
C THR A 91 6.19 -7.75 -17.53
N PHE A 92 7.08 -6.77 -17.74
CA PHE A 92 8.40 -6.99 -18.35
C PHE A 92 9.57 -6.80 -17.38
N GLY A 93 9.35 -6.10 -16.26
CA GLY A 93 10.40 -5.62 -15.37
C GLY A 93 10.48 -6.35 -14.03
N VAL A 94 10.07 -7.61 -13.94
CA VAL A 94 9.99 -8.35 -12.64
C VAL A 94 11.30 -8.32 -11.85
N HIS A 95 12.46 -8.33 -12.51
CA HIS A 95 13.76 -8.17 -11.85
C HIS A 95 13.99 -6.77 -11.26
N ILE A 96 13.44 -5.73 -11.89
CA ILE A 96 13.50 -4.34 -11.44
C ILE A 96 12.60 -4.14 -10.21
N LEU A 97 11.47 -4.84 -10.13
CA LEU A 97 10.55 -4.78 -8.98
C LEU A 97 11.27 -5.03 -7.65
N ARG A 98 12.23 -5.96 -7.60
CA ARG A 98 13.01 -6.22 -6.39
C ARG A 98 13.74 -4.98 -5.89
N TYR A 99 14.39 -4.24 -6.81
CA TYR A 99 15.14 -3.04 -6.46
C TYR A 99 14.21 -1.90 -6.07
N LEU A 100 13.10 -1.72 -6.79
CA LEU A 100 12.08 -0.72 -6.45
C LEU A 100 11.48 -0.98 -5.07
N ASN A 101 11.18 -2.24 -4.76
CA ASN A 101 10.61 -2.63 -3.47
C ASN A 101 11.59 -2.37 -2.31
N ASN A 102 12.85 -2.79 -2.44
CA ASN A 102 13.84 -2.56 -1.39
C ASN A 102 14.13 -1.06 -1.18
N SER A 103 14.14 -0.30 -2.27
CA SER A 103 14.30 1.16 -2.20
C SER A 103 13.08 1.79 -1.52
N SER A 104 11.86 1.37 -1.88
CA SER A 104 10.62 1.85 -1.29
C SER A 104 10.59 1.65 0.23
N ILE A 105 10.97 0.45 0.70
CA ILE A 105 11.08 0.16 2.14
C ILE A 105 12.04 1.14 2.81
N THR A 106 13.23 1.32 2.22
CA THR A 106 14.25 2.22 2.78
C THR A 106 13.75 3.66 2.86
N PHE A 107 13.20 4.21 1.78
CA PHE A 107 12.68 5.59 1.76
C PHE A 107 11.51 5.78 2.72
N HIS A 108 10.58 4.81 2.79
CA HIS A 108 9.43 4.92 3.66
C HIS A 108 9.83 4.83 5.14
N SER A 109 10.70 3.89 5.50
CA SER A 109 11.22 3.75 6.87
C SER A 109 11.99 5.00 7.31
N LEU A 110 12.87 5.53 6.46
CA LEU A 110 13.60 6.78 6.76
C LEU A 110 12.65 7.97 6.87
N GLY A 111 11.67 8.09 5.98
CA GLY A 111 10.68 9.17 6.01
C GLY A 111 9.85 9.16 7.28
N VAL A 112 9.30 8.00 7.66
CA VAL A 112 8.52 7.86 8.90
C VAL A 112 9.38 8.18 10.13
N PHE A 113 10.62 7.69 10.17
CA PHE A 113 11.53 7.99 11.27
C PHE A 113 11.87 9.49 11.35
N ALA A 114 12.13 10.14 10.21
CA ALA A 114 12.37 11.57 10.15
C ALA A 114 11.17 12.39 10.62
N PHE A 115 9.94 12.00 10.23
CA PHE A 115 8.73 12.67 10.72
C PHE A 115 8.51 12.47 12.21
N ALA A 116 8.65 11.23 12.72
CA ALA A 116 8.51 10.93 14.13
C ALA A 116 9.50 11.74 14.99
N THR A 117 10.77 11.79 14.57
CA THR A 117 11.81 12.58 15.26
C THR A 117 11.57 14.08 15.17
N ALA A 118 11.18 14.61 14.00
CA ALA A 118 10.87 16.02 13.85
C ALA A 118 9.68 16.47 14.72
N ILE A 119 8.63 15.65 14.80
CA ILE A 119 7.46 15.93 15.65
C ILE A 119 7.88 15.97 17.12
N VAL A 120 8.63 14.97 17.60
CA VAL A 120 9.11 14.97 18.99
C VAL A 120 10.03 16.15 19.25
N ALA A 121 10.97 16.46 18.35
CA ALA A 121 11.92 17.57 18.53
C ALA A 121 11.24 18.95 18.54
N LYS A 122 10.13 19.12 17.83
CA LYS A 122 9.38 20.39 17.75
C LYS A 122 8.17 20.47 18.67
N ALA A 123 7.79 19.39 19.35
CA ALA A 123 6.67 19.40 20.27
C ALA A 123 6.95 20.38 21.43
N PRO A 124 6.02 21.32 21.72
CA PRO A 124 6.20 22.31 22.79
C PRO A 124 6.16 21.69 24.19
N THR A 125 5.53 20.52 24.35
CA THR A 125 5.46 19.78 25.60
C THR A 125 5.64 18.29 25.33
N HIS A 126 6.31 17.58 26.26
CA HIS A 126 6.54 16.15 26.19
C HIS A 126 5.90 15.44 27.39
N GLN A 127 5.31 14.28 27.15
CA GLN A 127 4.87 13.39 28.24
C GLN A 127 6.08 12.76 28.92
N SER A 128 5.97 12.49 30.23
CA SER A 128 7.08 11.91 30.98
C SER A 128 7.44 10.51 30.48
N ALA A 129 8.73 10.19 30.45
CA ALA A 129 9.21 8.86 30.03
C ALA A 129 8.59 7.72 30.86
N LYS A 130 8.30 7.97 32.15
CA LYS A 130 7.62 7.02 33.03
C LYS A 130 6.18 6.76 32.58
N PHE A 131 5.44 7.78 32.16
CA PHE A 131 4.10 7.59 31.60
C PHE A 131 4.15 6.76 30.31
N VAL A 132 5.08 7.06 29.41
CA VAL A 132 5.19 6.44 28.07
C VAL A 132 5.73 5.01 28.11
N PHE A 133 6.77 4.73 28.92
CA PHE A 133 7.50 3.46 28.89
C PHE A 133 7.24 2.54 30.10
N ALA A 134 6.40 2.94 31.07
CA ALA A 134 6.13 2.12 32.26
C ALA A 134 4.64 1.96 32.58
N THR A 135 3.74 2.44 31.71
CA THR A 135 2.29 2.19 31.82
C THR A 135 1.87 1.36 30.61
N PHE A 136 1.78 0.04 30.79
CA PHE A 136 1.27 -0.90 29.78
C PHE A 136 0.30 -1.88 30.44
#